data_AF-A0A935QDU3-F1
#
_entry.id   AF-A0A935QDU3-F1
#
_cell.length_a   1.000
_cell.length_b   1.000
_cell.length_c   1.000
_cell.angle_alpha   90.00
_cell.angle_beta   90.00
_cell.angle_gamma   90.00
#
_symmetry.space_group_name_H-M   'P 1'
#
loop_
_entity.id
_entity.type
_entity.pdbx_description
1 polymer ?
#
loop_
_entity_poly.entity_id
_entity_poly.type
_entity_poly.pdbx_seq_one_letter_code
_entity_poly.pdbx_strand_id
1 'polypeptide(L)'
;MTARALGRRGHRVAVVDGDDLSPDLTRWAGRTEVEGWIDVVRYGSSPSAAAAALPWAAPGGLLLGVGSYQPSRATGDEVRALVAILLEEVDTVLVSASTGDRGAVWATVPSLRVLCWDQAALDSSLCEVMIRDVGQLGNPPAAALVFPVARAAPEPAKEPRAPASRRWGRPLAALAVLAVLAGVWWVGTQRRD
;
A
#
# COMPACT_ATOMS: atom_id res chain seq x y z
N MET A 1 -2.89 -2.85 1.62
CA MET A 1 -4.05 -3.67 2.05
C MET A 1 -5.36 -3.29 1.36
N THR A 2 -5.72 -2.00 1.29
CA THR A 2 -7.00 -1.49 0.73
C THR A 2 -7.38 -2.06 -0.63
N ALA A 3 -6.47 -2.06 -1.61
CA ALA A 3 -6.70 -2.61 -2.96
C ALA A 3 -7.20 -4.07 -2.93
N ARG A 4 -6.61 -4.92 -2.07
CA ARG A 4 -7.04 -6.32 -1.90
C ARG A 4 -8.43 -6.44 -1.28
N ALA A 5 -8.78 -5.55 -0.36
CA ALA A 5 -10.09 -5.53 0.27
C ALA A 5 -11.20 -5.02 -0.68
N LEU A 6 -10.87 -4.14 -1.62
CA LEU A 6 -11.76 -3.70 -2.71
C LEU A 6 -11.91 -4.79 -3.78
N GLY A 7 -10.81 -5.40 -4.23
CA GLY A 7 -10.85 -6.51 -5.19
C GLY A 7 -11.65 -7.72 -4.70
N ARG A 8 -11.57 -8.04 -3.39
CA ARG A 8 -12.42 -9.06 -2.74
C ARG A 8 -13.92 -8.71 -2.70
N ARG A 9 -14.28 -7.44 -2.88
CA ARG A 9 -15.68 -6.97 -3.01
C ARG A 9 -16.12 -6.85 -4.47
N GLY A 10 -15.28 -7.26 -5.43
CA GLY A 10 -15.59 -7.24 -6.86
C GLY A 10 -15.22 -5.95 -7.58
N HIS A 11 -14.58 -4.98 -6.92
CA HIS A 11 -14.11 -3.75 -7.59
C HIS A 11 -12.85 -4.04 -8.41
N ARG A 12 -12.82 -3.54 -9.64
CA ARG A 12 -11.60 -3.30 -10.42
C ARG A 12 -10.87 -2.12 -9.77
N VAL A 13 -9.56 -2.25 -9.55
CA VAL A 13 -8.76 -1.26 -8.82
C VAL A 13 -7.46 -1.01 -9.53
N ALA A 14 -7.17 0.26 -9.82
CA ALA A 14 -5.82 0.70 -10.16
C ALA A 14 -5.12 1.21 -8.90
N VAL A 15 -3.88 0.79 -8.69
CA VAL A 15 -2.96 1.38 -7.72
C VAL A 15 -1.88 2.14 -8.49
N VAL A 16 -1.63 3.39 -8.12
CA VAL A 16 -0.64 4.26 -8.77
C VAL A 16 0.46 4.60 -7.78
N ASP A 17 1.71 4.39 -8.20
CA ASP A 17 2.89 4.87 -7.51
C ASP A 17 3.18 6.33 -7.92
N GLY A 18 2.66 7.28 -7.15
CA GLY A 18 2.87 8.71 -7.35
C GLY A 18 4.11 9.27 -6.65
N ASP A 19 4.83 8.47 -5.87
CA ASP A 19 6.09 8.89 -5.26
C ASP A 19 7.27 8.69 -6.22
N ASP A 20 7.45 9.66 -7.12
CA ASP A 20 8.57 9.68 -8.08
C ASP A 20 9.96 9.92 -7.43
N LEU A 21 9.99 10.14 -6.12
CA LEU A 21 11.21 10.33 -5.32
C LEU A 21 11.61 9.04 -4.61
N SER A 22 10.63 8.33 -4.04
CA SER A 22 10.79 7.02 -3.38
C SER A 22 9.77 6.00 -3.94
N PRO A 23 9.99 5.45 -5.15
CA PRO A 23 9.01 4.61 -5.84
C PRO A 23 8.97 3.18 -5.29
N ASP A 24 8.51 3.04 -4.04
CA ASP A 24 8.47 1.79 -3.29
C ASP A 24 7.52 0.76 -3.93
N LEU A 25 6.39 1.18 -4.49
CA LEU A 25 5.45 0.24 -5.12
C LEU A 25 5.96 -0.26 -6.48
N THR A 26 6.61 0.62 -7.24
CA THR A 26 7.31 0.29 -8.49
C THR A 26 8.42 -0.74 -8.23
N ARG A 27 9.25 -0.51 -7.19
CA ARG A 27 10.28 -1.45 -6.76
C ARG A 27 9.69 -2.77 -6.25
N TRP A 28 8.64 -2.72 -5.43
CA TRP A 28 7.95 -3.91 -4.90
C TRP A 28 7.42 -4.84 -6.02
N ALA A 29 6.95 -4.27 -7.12
CA ALA A 29 6.45 -5.02 -8.26
C ALA A 29 7.52 -5.37 -9.32
N GLY A 30 8.79 -5.02 -9.10
CA GLY A 30 9.87 -5.27 -10.05
C GLY A 30 9.73 -4.50 -11.37
N ARG A 31 9.07 -3.32 -11.37
CA ARG A 31 8.84 -2.47 -12.56
C ARG A 31 9.81 -1.28 -12.67
N THR A 32 10.98 -1.36 -12.06
CA THR A 32 12.01 -0.32 -12.20
C THR A 32 12.46 -0.24 -13.67
N GLU A 33 12.47 0.97 -14.25
CA GLU A 33 12.81 1.22 -15.67
C GLU A 33 11.86 0.55 -16.69
N VAL A 34 10.64 0.20 -16.29
CA VAL A 34 9.55 -0.28 -17.16
C VAL A 34 8.47 0.81 -17.25
N GLU A 35 7.61 0.75 -18.27
CA GLU A 35 6.51 1.70 -18.45
C GLU A 35 5.63 1.81 -17.18
N GLY A 36 5.12 3.01 -16.94
CA GLY A 36 4.29 3.37 -15.79
C GLY A 36 3.33 4.52 -16.09
N TRP A 37 2.90 5.25 -15.06
CA TRP A 37 1.90 6.31 -15.23
C TRP A 37 2.40 7.48 -16.09
N ILE A 38 3.71 7.76 -16.08
CA ILE A 38 4.33 8.78 -16.93
C ILE A 38 4.08 8.45 -18.39
N ASP A 39 4.30 7.20 -18.78
CA ASP A 39 4.19 6.74 -20.17
C ASP A 39 2.74 6.75 -20.66
N VAL A 40 1.77 6.53 -19.77
CA VAL A 40 0.34 6.72 -20.07
C VAL A 40 0.05 8.19 -20.41
N VAL A 41 0.40 9.14 -19.54
CA VAL A 41 -0.03 10.54 -19.73
C VAL A 41 0.85 11.37 -20.68
N ARG A 42 2.14 11.05 -20.81
CA ARG A 42 3.07 11.79 -21.67
C ARG A 42 3.25 11.17 -23.06
N TYR A 43 3.14 9.85 -23.16
CA TYR A 43 3.44 9.11 -24.39
C TYR A 43 2.24 8.33 -24.94
N GLY A 44 1.09 8.33 -24.25
CA GLY A 44 -0.15 7.72 -24.73
C GLY A 44 -0.16 6.19 -24.64
N SER A 45 0.70 5.58 -23.81
CA SER A 45 0.67 4.13 -23.57
C SER A 45 -0.65 3.71 -22.93
N SER A 46 -1.17 2.53 -23.27
CA SER A 46 -2.39 2.02 -22.62
C SER A 46 -2.11 1.68 -21.15
N PRO A 47 -3.06 1.93 -20.22
CA PRO A 47 -2.92 1.52 -18.82
C PRO A 47 -2.63 0.04 -18.66
N SER A 48 -3.27 -0.80 -19.48
CA SER A 48 -3.06 -2.25 -19.54
C SER A 48 -1.64 -2.68 -19.93
N ALA A 49 -0.90 -1.90 -20.72
CA ALA A 49 0.50 -2.16 -21.05
C ALA A 49 1.46 -1.60 -19.98
N ALA A 50 1.16 -0.41 -19.46
CA ALA A 50 1.96 0.28 -18.44
C ALA A 50 1.79 -0.29 -17.01
N ALA A 51 0.87 -1.23 -16.79
CA ALA A 51 0.60 -1.81 -15.49
C ALA A 51 1.14 -3.24 -15.32
N ALA A 52 1.41 -3.62 -14.06
CA ALA A 52 1.41 -5.03 -13.64
C ALA A 52 0.04 -5.42 -13.10
N ALA A 53 -0.33 -6.70 -13.23
CA ALA A 53 -1.50 -7.24 -12.56
C ALA A 53 -1.28 -7.35 -11.04
N LEU A 54 -2.27 -6.93 -10.24
CA LEU A 54 -2.24 -7.09 -8.79
C LEU A 54 -2.45 -8.58 -8.41
N PRO A 55 -1.52 -9.24 -7.70
CA PRO A 55 -1.51 -10.71 -7.51
C PRO A 55 -2.63 -11.26 -6.60
N TRP A 56 -3.57 -10.42 -6.16
CA TRP A 56 -4.65 -10.75 -5.24
C TRP A 56 -5.97 -10.05 -5.56
N ALA A 57 -6.04 -9.32 -6.68
CA ALA A 57 -7.28 -8.77 -7.18
C ALA A 57 -8.03 -9.85 -7.98
N ALA A 58 -9.33 -9.68 -8.14
CA ALA A 58 -10.06 -10.33 -9.22
C ALA A 58 -9.52 -9.84 -10.59
N PRO A 59 -9.88 -10.47 -11.73
CA PRO A 59 -9.44 -10.01 -13.04
C PRO A 59 -9.68 -8.50 -13.22
N GLY A 60 -8.63 -7.75 -13.59
CA GLY A 60 -8.70 -6.28 -13.76
C GLY A 60 -8.17 -5.44 -12.59
N GLY A 61 -7.40 -6.00 -11.65
CA GLY A 61 -6.59 -5.21 -10.71
C GLY A 61 -5.24 -4.81 -11.31
N LEU A 62 -4.96 -3.50 -11.38
CA LEU A 62 -3.77 -2.93 -12.01
C LEU A 62 -2.86 -2.25 -10.97
N LEU A 63 -1.55 -2.30 -11.20
CA LEU A 63 -0.54 -1.47 -10.54
C LEU A 63 0.27 -0.74 -11.60
N LEU A 64 0.16 0.59 -11.63
CA LEU A 64 1.03 1.46 -12.42
C LEU A 64 2.19 1.91 -11.53
N GLY A 65 3.41 1.55 -11.93
CA GLY A 65 4.63 2.15 -11.38
C GLY A 65 4.83 3.57 -11.90
N VAL A 66 5.95 4.19 -11.54
CA VAL A 66 6.28 5.56 -11.98
C VAL A 66 6.48 5.63 -13.50
N GLY A 67 7.39 4.83 -14.04
CA GLY A 67 7.70 4.77 -15.47
C GLY A 67 9.19 4.83 -15.76
N SER A 68 9.54 4.79 -17.05
CA SER A 68 10.92 4.82 -17.52
C SER A 68 11.47 6.25 -17.70
N TYR A 69 12.20 6.72 -16.68
CA TYR A 69 13.19 7.83 -16.70
C TYR A 69 12.75 9.30 -16.40
N GLN A 70 13.76 10.14 -16.10
CA GLN A 70 13.75 11.39 -15.30
C GLN A 70 13.11 12.66 -15.91
N PRO A 71 12.87 13.76 -15.14
CA PRO A 71 12.58 13.87 -13.71
C PRO A 71 11.14 14.36 -13.50
N SER A 72 10.27 13.51 -12.94
CA SER A 72 8.81 13.64 -13.09
C SER A 72 8.09 14.27 -11.90
N ARG A 73 8.34 15.57 -11.63
CA ARG A 73 7.30 16.36 -10.95
C ARG A 73 6.03 16.29 -11.79
N ALA A 74 5.05 15.52 -11.31
CA ALA A 74 3.72 15.49 -11.89
C ALA A 74 3.12 16.91 -11.83
N THR A 75 2.36 17.28 -12.85
CA THR A 75 1.53 18.48 -12.88
C THR A 75 0.09 18.13 -12.50
N GLY A 76 -0.69 19.12 -12.05
CA GLY A 76 -2.09 18.89 -11.68
C GLY A 76 -2.94 18.39 -12.86
N ASP A 77 -2.60 18.80 -14.08
CA ASP A 77 -3.26 18.35 -15.31
C ASP A 77 -2.89 16.90 -15.67
N GLU A 78 -1.63 16.50 -15.52
CA GLU A 78 -1.21 15.11 -15.71
C GLU A 78 -1.90 14.17 -14.71
N VAL A 79 -1.99 14.54 -13.43
CA VAL A 79 -2.71 13.73 -12.43
C VAL A 79 -4.20 13.64 -12.76
N ARG A 80 -4.83 14.74 -13.20
CA ARG A 80 -6.24 14.72 -13.65
C ARG A 80 -6.43 13.81 -14.86
N ALA A 81 -5.58 13.92 -15.89
CA ALA A 81 -5.62 13.10 -17.09
C ALA A 81 -5.45 11.62 -16.76
N LEU A 82 -4.45 11.27 -15.94
CA LEU A 82 -4.22 9.89 -15.48
C LEU A 82 -5.45 9.32 -14.77
N VAL A 83 -6.01 10.06 -13.81
CA VAL A 83 -7.17 9.59 -13.04
C VAL A 83 -8.41 9.43 -13.93
N ALA A 84 -8.62 10.32 -14.90
CA ALA A 84 -9.70 10.19 -15.88
C ALA A 84 -9.54 8.91 -16.72
N ILE A 85 -8.36 8.72 -17.34
CA ILE A 85 -8.04 7.53 -18.16
C ILE A 85 -8.23 6.24 -17.35
N LEU A 86 -7.73 6.19 -16.11
CA LEU A 86 -7.87 4.99 -15.27
C LEU A 86 -9.32 4.70 -14.89
N LEU A 87 -10.15 5.72 -14.65
CA LEU A 87 -11.57 5.53 -14.30
C LEU A 87 -12.43 5.04 -15.48
N GLU A 88 -11.93 5.03 -16.71
CA GLU A 88 -12.56 4.33 -17.84
C GLU A 88 -12.38 2.80 -17.72
N GLU A 89 -11.24 2.34 -17.16
CA GLU A 89 -10.90 0.91 -17.03
C GLU A 89 -11.19 0.31 -15.65
N VAL A 90 -11.21 1.09 -14.56
CA VAL A 90 -11.34 0.61 -13.17
C VAL A 90 -12.40 1.37 -12.36
N ASP A 91 -12.95 0.72 -11.34
CA ASP A 91 -13.99 1.29 -10.48
C ASP A 91 -13.42 2.15 -9.33
N THR A 92 -12.11 2.07 -9.09
CA THR A 92 -11.43 2.84 -8.03
C THR A 92 -9.95 3.00 -8.35
N VAL A 93 -9.45 4.24 -8.24
CA VAL A 93 -8.02 4.56 -8.28
C VAL A 93 -7.51 4.82 -6.86
N LEU A 94 -6.42 4.15 -6.47
CA LEU A 94 -5.70 4.39 -5.22
C LEU A 94 -4.32 4.94 -5.54
N VAL A 95 -4.01 6.16 -5.08
CA VAL A 95 -2.70 6.79 -5.27
C VAL A 95 -1.89 6.68 -3.99
N SER A 96 -0.64 6.24 -4.09
CA SER A 96 0.38 6.44 -3.05
C SER A 96 1.26 7.63 -3.44
N ALA A 97 1.53 8.55 -2.53
CA ALA A 97 2.40 9.71 -2.79
C ALA A 97 3.10 10.15 -1.50
N SER A 98 4.26 10.79 -1.64
CA SER A 98 5.01 11.37 -0.51
C SER A 98 4.26 12.55 0.12
N THR A 99 4.62 12.95 1.34
CA THR A 99 4.16 14.21 1.92
C THR A 99 5.13 15.36 1.60
N GLY A 100 4.59 16.50 1.17
CA GLY A 100 5.37 17.67 0.72
C GLY A 100 5.04 18.05 -0.72
N ASP A 101 5.79 19.01 -1.30
CA ASP A 101 5.50 19.66 -2.59
C ASP A 101 5.15 18.72 -3.75
N ARG A 102 5.82 17.55 -3.85
CA ARG A 102 5.56 16.59 -4.95
C ARG A 102 4.22 15.88 -4.78
N GLY A 103 3.96 15.35 -3.59
CA GLY A 103 2.67 14.75 -3.25
C GLY A 103 1.52 15.75 -3.14
N ALA A 104 1.82 17.04 -2.91
CA ALA A 104 0.80 18.08 -2.90
C ALA A 104 0.03 18.17 -4.22
N VAL A 105 0.70 17.94 -5.36
CA VAL A 105 0.05 17.86 -6.67
C VAL A 105 -0.92 16.67 -6.73
N TRP A 106 -0.45 15.49 -6.33
CA TRP A 106 -1.27 14.28 -6.25
C TRP A 106 -2.46 14.42 -5.32
N ALA A 107 -2.33 15.17 -4.21
CA ALA A 107 -3.43 15.43 -3.30
C ALA A 107 -4.57 16.21 -3.98
N THR A 108 -4.30 17.08 -4.95
CA THR A 108 -5.33 17.97 -5.53
C THR A 108 -6.51 17.26 -6.20
N VAL A 109 -6.35 16.00 -6.66
CA VAL A 109 -7.35 15.30 -7.49
C VAL A 109 -8.24 14.31 -6.72
N PRO A 110 -7.74 13.47 -5.78
CA PRO A 110 -8.58 12.53 -5.05
C PRO A 110 -9.68 13.17 -4.20
N SER A 111 -10.88 12.61 -4.30
CA SER A 111 -12.05 12.98 -3.49
C SER A 111 -11.92 12.57 -2.02
N LEU A 112 -11.17 11.50 -1.75
CA LEU A 112 -10.84 11.01 -0.40
C LEU A 112 -9.33 11.03 -0.20
N ARG A 113 -8.88 11.63 0.90
CA ARG A 113 -7.47 11.69 1.31
C ARG A 113 -7.32 11.00 2.65
N VAL A 114 -6.34 10.09 2.78
CA VAL A 114 -6.03 9.39 4.04
C VAL A 114 -4.54 9.59 4.32
N LEU A 115 -4.21 10.17 5.47
CA LEU A 115 -2.82 10.29 5.90
C LEU A 115 -2.35 8.95 6.47
N CYS A 116 -1.30 8.37 5.91
CA CYS A 116 -0.66 7.17 6.46
C CYS A 116 0.49 7.59 7.38
N TRP A 117 0.44 7.21 8.66
CA TRP A 117 1.47 7.52 9.65
C TRP A 117 2.02 6.24 10.29
N ASP A 118 3.32 6.01 10.14
CA ASP A 118 4.05 4.97 10.87
C ASP A 118 4.69 5.55 12.13
N GLN A 119 4.21 5.10 13.29
CA GLN A 119 4.72 5.54 14.60
C GLN A 119 6.14 5.06 14.91
N ALA A 120 6.64 4.03 14.20
CA ALA A 120 8.01 3.57 14.35
C ALA A 120 9.01 4.44 13.56
N ALA A 121 8.53 5.15 12.53
CA ALA A 121 9.35 5.97 11.64
C ALA A 121 9.25 7.48 11.91
N LEU A 122 8.09 7.97 12.39
CA LEU A 122 7.80 9.40 12.50
C LEU A 122 7.18 9.75 13.86
N ASP A 123 7.64 10.85 14.45
CA ASP A 123 7.09 11.41 15.69
C ASP A 123 5.67 11.98 15.50
N SER A 124 4.87 12.02 16.57
CA SER A 124 3.51 12.58 16.54
C SER A 124 3.44 14.05 16.12
N SER A 125 4.44 14.87 16.47
CA SER A 125 4.49 16.28 16.08
C SER A 125 4.65 16.47 14.57
N LEU A 126 5.35 15.56 13.89
CA LEU A 126 5.43 15.53 12.43
C LEU A 126 4.08 15.17 11.81
N CYS A 127 3.32 14.26 12.41
CA CYS A 127 1.97 13.92 11.96
C CYS A 127 1.02 15.13 12.01
N GLU A 128 1.04 15.92 13.09
CA GLU A 128 0.25 17.17 13.19
C GLU A 128 0.63 18.20 12.11
N VAL A 129 1.95 18.37 11.85
CA VAL A 129 2.46 19.19 10.76
C VAL A 129 1.96 18.69 9.40
N MET A 130 2.06 17.38 9.12
CA MET A 130 1.58 16.77 7.88
C MET A 130 0.06 16.94 7.68
N ILE A 131 -0.75 16.79 8.74
CA ILE A 131 -2.21 17.04 8.68
C ILE A 131 -2.49 18.51 8.32
N ARG A 132 -1.81 19.45 9.00
CA ARG A 132 -1.98 20.89 8.76
C ARG A 132 -1.58 21.26 7.32
N ASP A 133 -0.43 20.79 6.87
CA ASP A 133 0.15 21.18 5.59
C ASP A 133 -0.66 20.57 4.43
N VAL A 134 -1.18 19.34 4.55
CA VAL A 134 -2.17 18.79 3.61
C VAL A 134 -3.51 19.55 3.69
N GLY A 135 -3.91 20.01 4.87
CA GLY A 135 -5.10 20.86 5.06
C GLY A 135 -5.02 22.20 4.32
N GLN A 136 -3.81 22.78 4.19
CA GLN A 136 -3.58 23.99 3.41
C GLN A 136 -3.80 23.78 1.90
N LEU A 137 -3.79 22.54 1.41
CA LEU A 137 -4.12 22.16 0.02
C LEU A 137 -5.64 22.10 -0.25
N GLY A 138 -6.42 22.91 0.47
CA GLY A 138 -7.85 23.15 0.27
C GLY A 138 -8.81 22.01 0.65
N ASN A 139 -8.30 20.83 1.03
CA ASN A 139 -9.12 19.70 1.46
C ASN A 139 -8.29 18.79 2.40
N PRO A 140 -8.55 18.79 3.73
CA PRO A 140 -7.76 18.04 4.70
C PRO A 140 -7.92 16.52 4.55
N PRO A 141 -7.03 15.71 5.13
CA PRO A 141 -7.22 14.26 5.18
C PRO A 141 -8.51 13.93 5.95
N ALA A 142 -9.37 13.09 5.36
CA ALA A 142 -10.62 12.64 5.96
C ALA A 142 -10.40 11.67 7.13
N ALA A 143 -9.23 11.02 7.16
CA ALA A 143 -8.78 10.16 8.25
C ALA A 143 -7.24 10.07 8.29
N ALA A 144 -6.71 9.70 9.45
CA ALA A 144 -5.34 9.22 9.59
C ALA A 144 -5.36 7.70 9.83
N LEU A 145 -4.60 6.95 9.04
CA LEU A 145 -4.32 5.53 9.24
C LEU A 145 -3.01 5.40 9.99
N VAL A 146 -3.09 4.97 11.24
CA VAL A 146 -1.93 4.81 12.12
C VAL A 146 -1.43 3.37 12.05
N PHE A 147 -0.18 3.19 11.64
CA PHE A 147 0.56 1.94 11.79
C PHE A 147 1.25 2.00 13.16
N PRO A 148 0.81 1.20 14.14
CA PRO A 148 1.40 1.24 15.47
C PRO A 148 2.82 0.69 15.42
N VAL A 149 3.69 1.21 16.30
CA VAL A 149 4.98 0.56 16.56
C VAL A 149 4.70 -0.90 16.86
N ALA A 150 5.30 -1.81 16.09
CA ALA A 150 5.28 -3.23 16.39
C ALA A 150 5.94 -3.41 17.76
N ARG A 151 5.11 -3.49 18.82
CA ARG A 151 5.60 -3.82 20.16
C ARG A 151 6.39 -5.11 19.98
N ALA A 152 7.68 -5.06 20.29
CA ALA A 152 8.51 -6.25 20.34
C ALA A 152 7.72 -7.29 21.13
N ALA A 153 7.50 -8.47 20.53
CA ALA A 153 6.83 -9.55 21.22
C ALA A 153 7.54 -9.72 22.58
N PRO A 154 6.81 -9.72 23.71
CA PRO A 154 7.44 -9.76 25.02
C PRO A 154 8.45 -10.91 25.01
N GLU A 155 9.72 -10.60 25.32
CA GLU A 155 10.82 -11.57 25.23
C GLU A 155 10.33 -12.87 25.88
N PRO A 156 10.30 -14.01 25.14
CA PRO A 156 9.56 -15.18 25.58
C PRO A 156 10.03 -15.54 26.98
N ALA A 157 9.12 -15.42 27.94
CA ALA A 157 9.44 -15.37 29.35
C ALA A 157 10.39 -16.51 29.68
N LYS A 158 11.63 -16.19 30.06
CA LYS A 158 12.74 -17.17 30.16
C LYS A 158 12.24 -18.39 30.90
N GLU A 159 12.01 -19.45 30.14
CA GLU A 159 11.39 -20.67 30.64
C GLU A 159 12.24 -21.11 31.84
N PRO A 160 11.64 -21.26 33.04
CA PRO A 160 12.41 -21.46 34.26
C PRO A 160 13.25 -22.72 34.06
N ARG A 161 14.57 -22.53 33.88
CA ARG A 161 15.50 -23.58 33.46
C ARG A 161 15.28 -24.79 34.35
N ALA A 162 14.68 -25.84 33.77
CA ALA A 162 14.43 -27.07 34.50
C ALA A 162 15.76 -27.53 35.12
N PRO A 163 15.79 -27.89 36.42
CA PRO A 163 17.02 -28.30 37.07
C PRO A 163 17.65 -29.44 36.28
N ALA A 164 18.95 -29.35 36.01
CA ALA A 164 19.64 -30.17 35.03
C ALA A 164 19.60 -31.67 35.37
N SER A 165 18.53 -32.35 34.95
CA SER A 165 18.40 -33.78 35.14
C SER A 165 19.41 -34.49 34.23
N ARG A 166 20.44 -35.10 34.84
CA ARG A 166 21.38 -35.97 34.12
C ARG A 166 20.59 -37.10 33.48
N ARG A 167 20.48 -37.12 32.15
CA ARG A 167 19.97 -38.29 31.41
C ARG A 167 21.07 -38.90 30.55
N TRP A 168 21.30 -40.18 30.81
CA TRP A 168 22.12 -41.04 29.97
C TRP A 168 21.42 -41.23 28.62
N GLY A 169 22.21 -41.35 27.55
CA GLY A 169 21.66 -41.32 26.19
C GLY A 169 21.11 -42.66 25.71
N ARG A 170 20.21 -42.59 24.73
CA ARG A 170 20.42 -43.16 23.39
C ARG A 170 19.37 -42.58 22.39
N PRO A 171 19.64 -42.62 21.08
CA PRO A 171 18.79 -41.99 20.08
C PRO A 171 17.65 -42.90 19.62
N LEU A 172 16.55 -42.32 19.15
CA LEU A 172 15.72 -42.82 18.04
C LEU A 172 14.71 -41.72 17.61
N ALA A 173 14.21 -41.81 16.37
CA ALA A 173 13.47 -40.76 15.68
C ALA A 173 11.94 -40.79 15.91
N ALA A 174 11.26 -39.65 15.74
CA ALA A 174 9.86 -39.57 15.30
C ALA A 174 9.45 -38.14 14.82
N LEU A 175 8.44 -38.07 13.94
CA LEU A 175 7.85 -36.86 13.36
C LEU A 175 6.88 -36.09 14.29
N ALA A 176 6.76 -34.77 14.06
CA ALA A 176 5.54 -33.93 14.16
C ALA A 176 5.84 -32.62 13.37
N VAL A 177 5.00 -31.96 12.54
CA VAL A 177 3.54 -31.80 12.34
C VAL A 177 2.87 -30.82 13.33
N LEU A 178 2.06 -29.87 12.81
CA LEU A 178 1.28 -28.77 13.46
C LEU A 178 2.10 -27.50 13.85
N ALA A 179 1.56 -26.26 13.85
CA ALA A 179 0.30 -25.71 13.32
C ALA A 179 0.28 -24.16 13.23
N VAL A 180 -0.55 -23.65 12.31
CA VAL A 180 -1.48 -22.48 12.40
C VAL A 180 -1.19 -21.32 13.37
N LEU A 181 -1.08 -20.11 12.80
CA LEU A 181 -1.81 -18.90 13.25
C LEU A 181 -2.35 -18.19 12.00
N ALA A 182 -3.66 -18.17 11.70
CA ALA A 182 -4.81 -17.59 12.41
C ALA A 182 -4.94 -16.06 12.21
N GLY A 183 -5.98 -15.65 11.48
CA GLY A 183 -6.24 -14.26 11.11
C GLY A 183 -7.53 -14.07 10.28
N VAL A 184 -8.59 -14.83 10.62
CA VAL A 184 -9.92 -14.74 9.98
C VAL A 184 -10.83 -13.87 10.86
N TRP A 185 -11.49 -12.87 10.27
CA TRP A 185 -12.66 -12.18 10.87
C TRP A 185 -13.74 -11.86 9.83
N TRP A 186 -14.99 -11.77 10.31
CA TRP A 186 -16.25 -12.10 9.62
C TRP A 186 -17.42 -11.44 10.41
N VAL A 187 -18.49 -10.85 9.85
CA VAL A 187 -18.99 -10.70 8.46
C VAL A 187 -19.85 -9.43 8.33
N GLY A 188 -20.38 -9.12 7.14
CA GLY A 188 -21.46 -8.12 6.97
C GLY A 188 -22.19 -8.23 5.64
N THR A 189 -23.10 -9.20 5.49
CA THR A 189 -24.00 -9.30 4.33
C THR A 189 -25.29 -8.50 4.57
N GLN A 190 -25.55 -7.48 3.74
CA GLN A 190 -26.88 -6.89 3.59
C GLN A 190 -27.49 -7.45 2.30
N ARG A 191 -28.74 -7.94 2.37
CA ARG A 191 -29.50 -8.32 1.18
C ARG A 191 -29.90 -7.05 0.43
N ARG A 192 -29.99 -7.16 -0.90
CA ARG A 192 -30.70 -6.18 -1.73
C ARG A 192 -32.19 -6.50 -1.68
N ASP A 193 -32.99 -5.45 -1.64
CA ASP A 193 -34.27 -5.40 -2.34
C ASP A 193 -34.02 -4.76 -3.73
#